data_AF-A0A661Z554-F1
#
_entry.id   AF-A0A661Z554-F1
#
_cell.length_a   1.000
_cell.length_b   1.000
_cell.length_c   1.000
_cell.angle_alpha   90.00
_cell.angle_beta   90.00
_cell.angle_gamma   90.00
#
_symmetry.space_group_name_H-M   'P 1'
#
loop_
_entity.id
_entity.type
_entity.pdbx_description
1 polymer ?
#
loop_
_entity_poly.entity_id
_entity_poly.type
_entity_poly.pdbx_seq_one_letter_code
_entity_poly.pdbx_strand_id
1 'polypeptide(L)'
;MIKNIIFDLGAVVLDIDFQLSANAFKKLGIDDFESLYSRAVQDMLFVNMEKGQISPNDFRNTLRKLSNLPLNDTEIDYAWNALILDFPKHRLELINKIKNN
;
A
#
# COMPACT_ATOMS: atom_id res chain seq x y z
N MET A 1 24.02 26.00 2.62
CA MET A 1 22.88 26.20 1.70
C MET A 1 22.51 24.83 1.12
N ILE A 2 21.23 24.46 1.13
CA ILE A 2 20.74 23.17 0.62
C ILE A 2 20.48 23.30 -0.89
N LYS A 3 20.93 22.34 -1.68
CA LYS A 3 20.78 22.33 -3.15
C LYS A 3 19.81 21.27 -3.68
N ASN A 4 19.51 20.27 -2.87
CA ASN A 4 18.71 19.12 -3.27
C ASN A 4 17.74 18.77 -2.14
N ILE A 5 16.52 18.41 -2.52
CA ILE A 5 15.49 17.92 -1.60
C ILE A 5 14.96 16.62 -2.19
N ILE A 6 14.95 15.55 -1.40
CA ILE A 6 14.40 14.25 -1.79
C ILE A 6 13.14 14.06 -0.97
N PHE A 7 12.04 13.76 -1.65
CA PHE A 7 10.74 13.49 -1.03
C PHE A 7 10.47 11.99 -1.07
N ASP A 8 10.01 11.46 0.04
CA ASP A 8 9.24 10.23 0.02
C ASP A 8 7.84 10.50 -0.58
N LEU A 9 7.13 9.46 -0.99
CA LEU A 9 5.79 9.59 -1.58
C LEU A 9 4.70 9.52 -0.51
N GLY A 10 4.57 8.37 0.14
CA GLY A 10 3.52 8.11 1.13
C GLY A 10 3.69 8.96 2.38
N ALA A 11 2.60 9.51 2.90
CA ALA A 11 2.54 10.41 4.06
C ALA A 11 3.35 11.73 3.92
N VAL A 12 4.05 11.94 2.80
CA VAL A 12 4.83 13.17 2.53
C VAL A 12 4.20 13.96 1.39
N VAL A 13 3.98 13.33 0.23
CA VAL A 13 3.36 13.97 -0.95
C VAL A 13 1.93 13.48 -1.14
N LEU A 14 1.69 12.19 -0.92
CA LEU A 14 0.42 11.49 -1.02
C LEU A 14 -0.09 11.16 0.39
N ASP A 15 -1.38 11.37 0.65
CA ASP A 15 -1.98 10.86 1.89
C ASP A 15 -2.20 9.34 1.81
N ILE A 16 -1.96 8.64 2.92
CA ILE A 16 -2.16 7.20 3.03
C ILE A 16 -2.87 6.86 4.33
N ASP A 17 -3.69 5.80 4.32
CA ASP A 17 -4.37 5.29 5.51
C ASP A 17 -4.42 3.76 5.52
N PHE A 18 -3.58 3.14 6.35
CA PHE A 18 -3.51 1.69 6.52
C PHE A 18 -4.80 1.07 7.04
N GLN A 19 -5.61 1.82 7.81
CA GLN A 19 -6.88 1.33 8.32
C GLN A 19 -7.90 1.13 7.19
N LEU A 20 -7.81 1.90 6.10
CA LEU A 20 -8.70 1.71 4.96
C LEU A 20 -8.47 0.37 4.27
N SER A 21 -7.20 -0.01 4.06
CA SER A 21 -6.87 -1.35 3.55
C SER A 21 -7.29 -2.45 4.51
N ALA A 22 -6.99 -2.32 5.81
CA ALA A 22 -7.41 -3.29 6.80
C ALA A 22 -8.95 -3.49 6.79
N ASN A 23 -9.70 -2.39 6.78
CA ASN A 23 -11.16 -2.42 6.71
C ASN A 23 -11.69 -3.00 5.40
N ALA A 24 -11.03 -2.72 4.26
CA ALA A 24 -11.42 -3.27 2.98
C ALA A 24 -11.21 -4.79 2.94
N PHE A 25 -10.09 -5.30 3.47
CA PHE A 25 -9.85 -6.73 3.58
C PHE A 25 -10.81 -7.42 4.56
N LYS A 26 -11.13 -6.77 5.69
CA LYS A 26 -12.17 -7.27 6.61
C LYS A 26 -13.52 -7.42 5.93
N LYS A 27 -13.93 -6.47 5.08
CA LYS A 27 -15.16 -6.56 4.29
C LYS A 27 -15.18 -7.70 3.27
N LEU A 28 -14.00 -8.21 2.87
CA LEU A 28 -13.86 -9.37 1.99
C LEU A 28 -13.88 -10.72 2.76
N GLY A 29 -14.10 -10.70 4.07
CA GLY A 29 -14.18 -11.91 4.91
C GLY A 29 -12.87 -12.27 5.64
N ILE A 30 -11.87 -11.39 5.61
CA ILE A 30 -10.65 -11.56 6.43
C ILE A 30 -10.91 -10.95 7.81
N ASP A 31 -11.62 -11.70 8.66
CA ASP A 31 -12.09 -11.20 9.97
C ASP A 31 -10.93 -10.75 10.89
N ASP A 32 -9.80 -11.46 10.84
CA ASP A 32 -8.57 -11.16 11.58
C ASP A 32 -7.45 -10.74 10.61
N PHE A 33 -7.59 -9.52 10.07
CA PHE A 33 -6.61 -8.95 9.16
C PHE A 33 -5.24 -8.75 9.82
N GLU A 34 -5.22 -8.44 11.12
CA GLU A 34 -4.01 -8.21 11.90
C GLU A 34 -3.15 -9.49 11.96
N SER A 35 -3.77 -10.64 12.21
CA SER A 35 -3.10 -11.95 12.15
C SER A 35 -2.65 -12.33 10.74
N LEU A 36 -3.48 -12.06 9.72
CA LEU A 36 -3.07 -12.24 8.32
C LEU A 36 -1.85 -11.39 7.98
N TYR A 37 -1.87 -10.12 8.37
CA TYR A 37 -0.79 -9.17 8.13
C TYR A 37 0.49 -9.60 8.83
N SER A 38 0.40 -10.05 10.09
CA SER A 38 1.55 -10.59 10.83
C SER A 38 2.19 -11.79 10.11
N ARG A 39 1.38 -12.72 9.62
CA ARG A 39 1.86 -13.87 8.82
C ARG A 39 2.49 -13.43 7.50
N ALA A 40 1.85 -12.52 6.78
CA ALA A 40 2.38 -11.96 5.54
C ALA A 40 3.72 -11.22 5.75
N VAL A 41 3.90 -10.56 6.90
CA VAL A 41 5.19 -9.95 7.29
C VAL A 41 6.24 -11.03 7.55
N GLN A 42 5.91 -12.12 8.26
CA GLN A 42 6.84 -13.24 8.49
C GLN A 42 7.25 -13.91 7.17
N ASP A 43 6.31 -14.05 6.23
CA ASP A 43 6.54 -14.58 4.89
C ASP A 43 7.23 -13.59 3.94
N MET A 44 7.58 -12.40 4.43
CA MET A 44 8.20 -11.31 3.65
C MET A 44 7.37 -10.88 2.43
N LEU A 45 6.06 -11.19 2.41
CA LEU A 45 5.19 -11.01 1.24
C LEU A 45 5.18 -9.55 0.77
N PHE A 46 4.93 -8.61 1.68
CA PHE A 46 4.87 -7.18 1.36
C PHE A 46 6.25 -6.65 0.96
N VAL A 47 7.30 -7.01 1.70
CA VAL A 47 8.68 -6.57 1.44
C VAL A 47 9.15 -7.06 0.07
N ASN A 48 8.86 -8.30 -0.28
CA ASN A 48 9.23 -8.88 -1.57
C ASN A 48 8.47 -8.18 -2.71
N MET A 49 7.20 -7.83 -2.50
CA MET A 49 6.42 -7.05 -3.46
C MET A 49 7.00 -5.64 -3.65
N GLU A 50 7.29 -4.92 -2.55
CA GLU A 50 7.85 -3.57 -2.57
C GLU A 50 9.25 -3.51 -3.21
N LYS A 51 10.05 -4.57 -3.05
CA LYS A 51 11.36 -4.70 -3.70
C LYS A 51 11.29 -5.21 -5.14
N GLY A 52 10.10 -5.52 -5.66
CA GLY A 52 9.90 -6.08 -7.00
C GLY A 52 10.46 -7.50 -7.15
N GLN A 53 10.60 -8.26 -6.06
CA GLN A 53 11.12 -9.62 -6.03
C GLN A 53 10.07 -10.68 -6.38
N ILE A 54 8.78 -10.31 -6.32
CA ILE A 54 7.66 -11.14 -6.76
C ILE A 54 6.75 -10.34 -7.69
N SER A 55 6.01 -11.04 -8.56
CA SER A 55 5.05 -10.38 -9.43
C SER A 55 3.77 -10.00 -8.66
N PRO A 56 2.96 -9.03 -9.15
CA PRO A 56 1.63 -8.76 -8.60
C PRO A 56 0.73 -10.01 -8.58
N ASN A 57 0.89 -10.92 -9.55
CA ASN A 57 0.14 -12.18 -9.59
C ASN A 57 0.55 -13.12 -8.44
N ASP A 58 1.85 -13.25 -8.17
CA ASP A 58 2.36 -14.07 -7.05
C ASP A 58 1.95 -13.50 -5.70
N PHE A 59 1.92 -12.17 -5.58
CA PHE A 59 1.41 -11.48 -4.40
C PHE A 59 -0.05 -11.86 -4.11
N ARG A 60 -0.93 -11.70 -5.10
CA ARG A 60 -2.36 -12.04 -4.98
C ARG A 60 -2.57 -13.53 -4.66
N ASN A 61 -1.82 -14.41 -5.33
CA ASN A 61 -1.89 -15.85 -5.09
C ASN A 61 -1.46 -16.23 -3.67
N THR A 62 -0.40 -15.61 -3.15
CA THR A 62 0.04 -15.85 -1.78
C THR A 62 -0.99 -15.30 -0.77
N LEU A 63 -1.55 -14.13 -1.02
CA LEU A 63 -2.58 -13.55 -0.17
C LEU A 63 -3.86 -14.42 -0.10
N ARG A 64 -4.32 -14.97 -1.24
CA ARG A 64 -5.40 -15.98 -1.28
C ARG A 64 -5.09 -17.19 -0.43
N LYS A 65 -3.87 -17.74 -0.53
CA LYS A 65 -3.44 -18.89 0.26
C LYS A 65 -3.44 -18.58 1.76
N LEU A 66 -2.92 -17.42 2.16
CA LEU A 66 -2.83 -17.03 3.57
C LEU A 66 -4.20 -16.73 4.18
N SER A 67 -5.11 -16.12 3.41
CA SER A 67 -6.48 -15.84 3.84
C SER A 67 -7.39 -17.07 3.80
N ASN A 68 -7.05 -18.08 3.00
CA ASN A 68 -7.89 -19.24 2.72
C ASN A 68 -9.26 -18.85 2.15
N LEU A 69 -9.29 -17.78 1.36
CA LEU A 69 -10.51 -17.25 0.73
C LEU A 69 -10.37 -17.23 -0.80
N PRO A 70 -11.46 -17.49 -1.54
CA PRO A 70 -11.47 -17.49 -3.00
C PRO A 70 -11.57 -16.07 -3.58
N LEU A 71 -10.75 -15.14 -3.10
CA LEU A 71 -10.76 -13.73 -3.54
C LEU A 71 -10.28 -13.60 -4.99
N ASN A 72 -11.00 -12.85 -5.81
CA ASN A 72 -10.53 -12.52 -7.16
C ASN A 72 -9.46 -11.42 -7.13
N ASP A 73 -8.77 -11.23 -8.25
CA ASP A 73 -7.66 -10.28 -8.33
C ASP A 73 -8.10 -8.82 -8.10
N THR A 74 -9.28 -8.44 -8.60
CA THR A 74 -9.81 -7.09 -8.46
C THR A 74 -10.22 -6.75 -7.02
N GLU A 75 -10.71 -7.73 -6.25
CA GLU A 75 -11.01 -7.57 -4.83
C GLU A 75 -9.74 -7.29 -4.03
N ILE A 76 -8.69 -8.07 -4.30
CA ILE A 76 -7.39 -7.89 -3.64
C ILE A 76 -6.78 -6.54 -4.02
N ASP A 77 -6.80 -6.17 -5.30
CA ASP A 77 -6.27 -4.89 -5.76
C ASP A 77 -7.02 -3.72 -5.15
N TYR A 78 -8.35 -3.80 -5.08
CA TYR A 78 -9.17 -2.77 -4.45
C TYR A 78 -8.83 -2.62 -2.96
N ALA A 79 -8.78 -3.73 -2.21
CA ALA A 79 -8.49 -3.68 -0.79
C ALA A 79 -7.05 -3.24 -0.50
N TRP A 80 -6.08 -3.67 -1.31
CA TRP A 80 -4.70 -3.25 -1.20
C TRP A 80 -4.52 -1.76 -1.51
N ASN A 81 -5.17 -1.27 -2.58
CA ASN A 81 -5.06 0.13 -2.99
C ASN A 81 -5.92 1.09 -2.16
N ALA A 82 -6.82 0.59 -1.28
CA ALA A 82 -7.57 1.44 -0.36
C ALA A 82 -6.67 2.26 0.59
N LEU A 83 -5.40 1.85 0.77
CA LEU A 83 -4.35 2.61 1.43
C LEU A 83 -4.10 3.98 0.81
N ILE A 84 -4.24 4.09 -0.52
CA ILE A 84 -3.85 5.24 -1.33
C ILE A 84 -5.01 6.23 -1.35
N LEU A 85 -4.80 7.42 -0.78
CA LEU A 85 -5.76 8.52 -0.82
C LEU A 85 -5.38 9.51 -1.94
N ASP A 86 -5.55 10.80 -1.68
CA ASP A 86 -5.33 11.87 -2.64
C ASP A 86 -3.97 12.54 -2.46
N PHE A 87 -3.59 13.31 -3.48
CA PHE A 87 -2.49 14.27 -3.41
C PHE A 87 -3.02 15.63 -2.90
N PRO A 88 -2.69 16.06 -1.67
CA PRO A 88 -3.13 17.37 -1.19
C PRO A 88 -2.54 18.48 -2.05
N LYS A 89 -3.43 19.30 -2.64
CA LYS A 89 -3.05 20.34 -3.60
C LYS A 89 -1.92 21.25 -3.11
N HIS A 90 -1.97 21.66 -1.84
CA HIS A 90 -0.96 22.53 -1.24
C HIS A 90 0.45 21.91 -1.22
N ARG A 91 0.58 20.57 -1.11
CA ARG A 91 1.88 19.87 -1.18
C ARG A 91 2.44 19.91 -2.60
N LEU A 92 1.58 19.69 -3.60
CA LEU A 92 1.98 19.79 -5.01
C LEU A 92 2.40 21.22 -5.38
N GLU A 93 1.66 22.22 -4.93
CA GLU A 93 1.99 23.63 -5.12
C GLU A 93 3.33 24.00 -4.46
N LEU A 94 3.60 23.49 -3.26
CA LEU A 94 4.88 23.68 -2.59
C LEU A 94 6.04 23.07 -3.38
N ILE A 95 5.92 21.81 -3.82
CA ILE A 95 6.94 21.12 -4.61
C ILE A 95 7.25 21.91 -5.89
N ASN A 96 6.22 22.44 -6.56
CA ASN A 96 6.40 23.26 -7.74
C ASN A 96 7.10 24.59 -7.43
N LYS A 97 6.82 25.21 -6.28
CA LYS A 97 7.45 26.46 -5.85
C LYS A 97 8.95 26.28 -5.56
N ILE A 98 9.32 25.21 -4.88
CA ILE A 98 10.71 24.99 -4.46
C ILE A 98 11.62 24.50 -5.59
N LYS A 99 11.05 24.03 -6.71
CA LYS A 99 11.81 23.64 -7.91
C LYS A 99 12.71 24.76 -8.47
N ASN A 100 12.30 26.01 -8.29
CA ASN A 100 12.98 27.19 -8.84
C ASN A 100 13.81 27.96 -7.79
N ASN A 101 14.00 27.40 -6.60
CA ASN A 101 14.88 27.96 -5.55
C ASN A 101 16.22 27.25 -5.56
#